data_AF-A0A843J212-F1
#
_entry.id   AF-A0A843J212-F1
#
_cell.length_a   1.000
_cell.length_b   1.000
_cell.length_c   1.000
_cell.angle_alpha   90.00
_cell.angle_beta   90.00
_cell.angle_gamma   90.00
#
_symmetry.space_group_name_H-M   'P 1'
#
loop_
_entity.id
_entity.type
_entity.pdbx_description
1 polymer ?
#
loop_
_entity_poly.entity_id
_entity_poly.type
_entity_poly.pdbx_seq_one_letter_code
_entity_poly.pdbx_strand_id
1 'polypeptide(L)' 'VRVMIRTTDGKSKWTTVGVSTNVIEASLIALVDSMEYAVSKDSWTV' A
#
# COMPACT_ATOMS: atom_id res chain seq x y z
N VAL A 1 -0.41 -10.39 -13.11
CA VAL A 1 -1.22 -9.15 -13.09
C VAL A 1 -0.54 -8.15 -12.18
N ARG A 2 -0.49 -6.86 -12.59
CA ARG A 2 0.05 -5.78 -11.75
C ARG A 2 -1.06 -4.83 -11.36
N VAL A 3 -1.19 -4.53 -10.08
CA VAL A 3 -2.18 -3.60 -9.53
C VAL A 3 -1.43 -2.48 -8.81
N MET A 4 -1.88 -1.25 -9.03
CA MET A 4 -1.30 -0.07 -8.41
C MET A 4 -2.38 0.60 -7.55
N ILE A 5 -2.10 0.75 -6.26
CA ILE A 5 -2.99 1.41 -5.30
C ILE A 5 -2.32 2.70 -4.84
N ARG A 6 -3.06 3.81 -4.94
CA ARG A 6 -2.60 5.12 -4.45
C ARG A 6 -3.36 5.45 -3.17
N THR A 7 -2.63 5.57 -2.08
CA THR A 7 -3.19 5.84 -0.75
C THR A 7 -2.76 7.22 -0.28
N THR A 8 -3.65 7.89 0.45
CA THR A 8 -3.37 9.20 1.05
C THR A 8 -4.04 9.30 2.42
N ASP A 9 -3.32 9.88 3.37
CA ASP A 9 -3.84 10.23 4.71
C ASP A 9 -4.30 11.70 4.79
N GLY A 10 -4.33 12.41 3.65
CA GLY A 10 -4.59 13.85 3.57
C GLY A 10 -3.35 14.75 3.71
N LYS A 11 -2.25 14.28 4.29
CA LYS A 11 -0.97 15.01 4.46
C LYS A 11 0.12 14.48 3.52
N SER A 12 0.22 13.16 3.41
CA SER A 12 1.16 12.43 2.56
C SER A 12 0.40 11.54 1.56
N LYS A 13 1.03 11.31 0.41
CA LYS A 13 0.53 10.41 -0.63
C LYS A 13 1.60 9.37 -0.90
N TRP A 14 1.23 8.10 -0.86
CA TRP A 14 2.11 7.01 -1.27
C TRP A 14 1.39 6.13 -2.29
N THR A 15 2.18 5.35 -3.00
CA THR A 15 1.67 4.44 -4.02
C THR A 15 2.34 3.11 -3.81
N THR A 16 1.51 2.07 -3.75
CA THR A 16 1.92 0.69 -3.50
C THR A 16 1.61 -0.14 -4.73
N VAL A 17 2.51 -1.05 -5.07
CA VAL A 17 2.39 -1.89 -6.27
C VAL A 17 2.33 -3.35 -5.83
N GLY A 18 1.21 -4.00 -6.14
CA GLY A 18 1.02 -5.43 -5.92
C GLY A 18 1.17 -6.20 -7.22
N VAL A 19 1.94 -7.28 -7.19
CA VAL A 19 2.14 -8.18 -8.32
C VAL A 19 1.81 -9.59 -7.89
N SER A 20 0.78 -10.18 -8.50
CA SER A 20 0.48 -11.61 -8.36
C SER A 20 -0.12 -12.17 -9.65
N THR A 21 -0.18 -13.50 -9.75
CA THR A 21 -0.86 -14.23 -10.83
C THR A 21 -2.37 -13.97 -10.83
N ASN A 22 -2.97 -13.71 -9.66
CA ASN A 22 -4.38 -13.37 -9.48
C ASN A 22 -4.58 -11.88 -9.14
N VAL A 23 -5.59 -11.24 -9.74
CA VAL A 23 -5.95 -9.83 -9.48
C VAL A 23 -6.41 -9.59 -8.04
N ILE A 24 -7.13 -10.53 -7.42
CA ILE A 24 -7.60 -10.40 -6.04
C ILE A 24 -6.41 -10.39 -5.09
N GLU A 25 -5.49 -11.33 -5.28
CA GLU A 25 -4.31 -11.47 -4.44
C GLU A 25 -3.33 -10.30 -4.65
N ALA A 26 -3.14 -9.85 -5.89
CA ALA A 26 -2.35 -8.65 -6.18
C ALA A 26 -2.94 -7.39 -5.53
N SER A 27 -4.27 -7.28 -5.46
CA SER A 27 -4.95 -6.16 -4.79
C SER A 27 -4.81 -6.24 -3.27
N LEU A 28 -4.91 -7.44 -2.69
CA LEU A 28 -4.72 -7.66 -1.26
C LEU A 28 -3.29 -7.33 -0.83
N ILE A 29 -2.29 -7.80 -1.57
CA ILE A 29 -0.87 -7.49 -1.32
C ILE A 29 -0.65 -5.99 -1.35
N ALA A 30 -1.12 -5.30 -2.40
CA ALA A 30 -0.97 -3.85 -2.52
C ALA A 30 -1.68 -3.09 -1.37
N LEU A 31 -2.81 -3.60 -0.89
CA LEU A 31 -3.56 -2.98 0.20
C LEU A 31 -2.82 -3.13 1.54
N VAL A 32 -2.41 -4.35 1.89
CA VAL A 32 -1.70 -4.65 3.15
C VAL A 32 -0.40 -3.85 3.21
N ASP A 33 0.38 -3.88 2.14
CA ASP A 33 1.66 -3.17 2.05
C ASP A 33 1.47 -1.63 2.15
N SER A 34 0.33 -1.10 1.64
CA SER A 34 -0.02 0.31 1.82
C SER A 34 -0.36 0.67 3.27
N MET A 35 -0.93 -0.26 4.05
CA MET A 35 -1.25 -0.08 5.46
C MET A 35 -0.02 -0.22 6.34
N GLU A 36 0.85 -1.20 6.08
CA GLU A 36 2.12 -1.36 6.77
C GLU A 36 2.99 -0.12 6.58
N TYR A 37 3.04 0.43 5.37
CA TYR A 37 3.71 1.71 5.10
C TYR A 37 3.13 2.85 5.95
N ALA A 38 1.80 2.92 6.10
CA ALA A 38 1.15 3.96 6.89
C ALA A 38 1.53 3.87 8.38
N VAL A 39 1.48 2.66 8.95
CA VAL A 39 1.79 2.41 10.37
C VAL A 39 3.28 2.60 10.66
N SER A 40 4.15 2.11 9.77
CA SER A 40 5.60 2.31 9.88
C SER A 40 5.97 3.79 9.81
N LYS A 41 5.28 4.56 8.97
CA LYS A 41 5.49 6.01 8.84
C LYS A 41 5.07 6.77 10.10
N ASP A 42 3.94 6.40 10.72
CA ASP A 42 3.47 7.00 11.98
C ASP A 42 4.43 6.68 13.14
N SER A 43 4.89 5.43 13.23
CA SER A 43 5.78 4.93 14.29
C SER A 43 7.18 5.55 14.28
N TRP A 44 7.67 6.04 13.14
CA TRP A 44 8.98 6.69 13.02
C TRP A 44 8.95 8.18 13.42
N THR A 45 7.77 8.76 13.67
CA THR A 45 7.63 10.19 14.03
C THR A 45 7.80 10.49 15.53
N VAL A 46 8.57 9.69 16.26
CA VAL A 46 8.90 9.91 17.68
C VAL A 46 10.28 10.50 17.91
#